data_AF-A0A7C1PGR1-F1
#
_entry.id   AF-A0A7C1PGR1-F1
#
_cell.length_a   1.000
_cell.length_b   1.000
_cell.length_c   1.000
_cell.angle_alpha   90.00
_cell.angle_beta   90.00
_cell.angle_gamma   90.00
#
_symmetry.space_group_name_H-M   'P 1'
#
loop_
_entity.id
_entity.type
_entity.pdbx_description
1 polymer ?
#
loop_
_entity_poly.entity_id
_entity_poly.type
_entity_poly.pdbx_seq_one_letter_code
_entity_poly.pdbx_strand_id
1 'polypeptide(L)' 'MNQLQIGQILYGYCGGFFGRESYEDKRIEAIGFDWVVVREIDGGGPDFGYTQDGSNISEPLWEYTTKPPDES' A
#
# COMPACT_ATOMS: atom_id res chain seq x y z
N MET A 1 10.78 8.00 12.00
CA MET A 1 9.50 7.58 11.40
C MET A 1 9.73 7.48 9.92
N ASN A 2 9.49 6.31 9.33
CA ASN A 2 9.68 6.12 7.91
C ASN A 2 8.38 6.50 7.20
N GLN A 3 8.46 7.48 6.32
CA GLN A 3 7.30 8.05 5.62
C GLN A 3 7.21 7.43 4.23
N LEU A 4 6.00 7.00 3.86
CA LEU A 4 5.73 6.53 2.51
C LEU A 4 5.89 7.66 1.48
N GLN A 5 6.26 7.28 0.25
CA GLN A 5 6.47 8.22 -0.85
C GLN A 5 5.60 7.90 -2.05
N ILE A 6 5.17 8.94 -2.77
CA ILE A 6 4.53 8.78 -4.09
C ILE A 6 5.51 8.08 -5.03
N GLY A 7 5.02 7.09 -5.77
CA GLY A 7 5.80 6.25 -6.67
C GLY A 7 6.42 5.01 -6.01
N GLN A 8 6.38 4.90 -4.67
CA GLN A 8 6.83 3.72 -3.96
C GLN A 8 5.91 2.52 -4.22
N ILE A 9 6.49 1.32 -4.23
CA ILE A 9 5.76 0.06 -4.40
C ILE A 9 5.40 -0.51 -3.03
N LEU A 10 4.14 -0.93 -2.89
CA LEU A 10 3.65 -1.80 -1.83
C LEU A 10 3.52 -3.21 -2.42
N TYR A 11 4.26 -4.15 -1.86
CA TYR A 11 4.33 -5.51 -2.35
C TYR A 11 3.24 -6.38 -1.73
N GLY A 12 2.56 -7.15 -2.58
CA GLY A 12 1.61 -8.18 -2.17
C GLY A 12 0.34 -7.68 -1.46
N TYR A 13 -0.21 -8.56 -0.62
CA TYR A 13 -1.41 -8.29 0.18
C TYR A 13 -1.12 -7.40 1.38
N CYS A 14 -1.54 -6.13 1.30
CA CYS A 14 -1.31 -5.12 2.33
C CYS A 14 -2.31 -5.23 3.50
N GLY A 15 -2.45 -6.42 4.12
CA GLY A 15 -3.27 -6.61 5.31
C GLY A 15 -4.77 -6.32 5.13
N GLY A 16 -5.26 -6.22 3.90
CA GLY A 16 -6.66 -5.88 3.58
C GLY A 16 -6.96 -4.38 3.50
N PHE A 17 -5.95 -3.52 3.54
CA PHE A 17 -6.12 -2.06 3.37
C PHE A 17 -6.75 -1.66 2.04
N PHE A 18 -6.62 -2.52 1.02
CA PHE A 18 -7.12 -2.32 -0.35
C PHE A 18 -8.16 -3.40 -0.71
N GLY A 19 -8.92 -3.85 0.28
CA GLY A 19 -9.90 -4.93 0.09
C GLY A 19 -9.32 -6.34 0.19
N ARG A 20 -10.22 -7.34 0.21
CA ARG A 20 -9.89 -8.74 0.53
C ARG A 20 -9.15 -9.48 -0.58
N GLU A 21 -9.28 -9.03 -1.82
CA GLU A 21 -8.74 -9.73 -3.01
C GLU A 21 -7.59 -8.97 -3.67
N SER A 22 -7.04 -7.94 -3.02
CA SER A 22 -6.00 -7.10 -3.60
C SER A 22 -4.59 -7.60 -3.25
N TYR A 23 -4.20 -8.69 -3.91
CA TYR A 23 -2.92 -9.39 -3.72
C TYR A 23 -1.79 -8.86 -4.61
N GLU A 24 -2.10 -8.09 -5.64
CA GLU A 24 -1.13 -7.58 -6.60
C GLU A 24 -0.24 -6.48 -6.00
N ASP A 25 0.94 -6.29 -6.58
CA ASP A 25 1.80 -5.15 -6.24
C ASP A 25 1.16 -3.83 -6.66
N LYS A 26 1.39 -2.79 -5.86
CA LYS A 26 0.70 -1.50 -6.03
C LYS A 26 1.67 -0.35 -5.95
N ARG A 27 1.49 0.64 -6.83
CA ARG A 27 2.25 1.90 -6.78
C ARG A 27 1.43 2.98 -6.10
N ILE A 28 2.04 3.69 -5.15
CA ILE A 28 1.42 4.88 -4.52
C ILE A 28 1.28 6.02 -5.53
N GLU A 29 0.08 6.55 -5.72
CA GLU A 29 -0.21 7.69 -6.61
C GLU A 29 -0.48 8.98 -5.83
N ALA A 30 -1.04 8.88 -4.62
CA ALA A 30 -1.24 10.01 -3.72
C ALA A 30 -1.26 9.54 -2.26
N ILE A 31 -0.89 10.42 -1.32
CA ILE A 31 -0.85 10.11 0.10
C ILE A 31 -1.21 11.32 0.95
N GLY A 32 -2.02 11.08 1.98
CA GLY A 32 -2.26 11.98 3.10
C GLY A 32 -1.80 11.38 4.42
N PHE A 33 -2.18 12.00 5.54
CA PHE A 33 -1.75 11.53 6.85
C PHE A 33 -2.31 10.15 7.20
N ASP A 34 -3.60 9.94 6.95
CA ASP A 34 -4.39 8.76 7.34
C ASP A 34 -4.97 8.00 6.13
N TRP A 35 -4.61 8.40 4.92
CA TRP A 35 -5.12 7.83 3.67
C TRP A 35 -4.06 7.71 2.58
N VAL A 36 -4.28 6.80 1.63
CA VAL A 36 -3.41 6.57 0.47
C VAL A 36 -4.23 6.13 -0.74
N VAL A 37 -3.82 6.58 -1.93
CA VAL A 37 -4.32 6.09 -3.22
C VAL A 37 -3.21 5.33 -3.91
N VAL A 38 -3.52 4.14 -4.39
CA VAL A 38 -2.58 3.27 -5.10
C VAL A 38 -3.16 2.83 -6.44
N ARG A 39 -2.32 2.28 -7.31
CA ARG A 39 -2.73 1.61 -8.55
C ARG A 39 -2.01 0.27 -8.65
N GLU A 40 -2.75 -0.79 -8.94
CA GLU A 40 -2.18 -2.11 -9.20
C GLU A 40 -1.29 -2.07 -10.46
N ILE A 41 -0.12 -2.70 -10.38
CA ILE A 41 0.89 -2.63 -11.44
C ILE A 41 0.46 -3.46 -12.67
N ASP A 42 -0.17 -4.62 -12.46
CA ASP A 42 -0.48 -5.60 -13.51
C ASP A 42 -1.87 -5.43 -14.14
N GLY A 43 -2.31 -4.18 -14.31
CA GLY A 43 -3.50 -3.84 -15.10
C GLY A 43 -4.78 -3.63 -14.30
N GLY A 44 -4.70 -3.59 -12.97
CA GLY A 44 -5.82 -3.22 -12.12
C GLY A 44 -6.11 -1.72 -12.04
N GLY A 45 -7.24 -1.40 -11.40
CA GLY A 45 -7.70 -0.04 -11.20
C GLY A 45 -6.96 0.70 -10.08
N PRO A 46 -7.30 1.98 -9.85
CA PRO A 46 -6.90 2.65 -8.62
C PRO A 46 -7.63 2.05 -7.42
N ASP A 47 -6.96 2.02 -6.28
CA ASP A 47 -7.52 1.61 -4.99
C ASP A 47 -7.21 2.66 -3.91
N PHE A 48 -7.98 2.63 -2.83
CA PHE A 48 -7.95 3.60 -1.74
C PHE A 48 -7.93 2.90 -0.39
N GLY A 49 -6.92 3.22 0.41
CA GLY A 49 -6.77 2.72 1.78
C GLY A 49 -6.76 3.86 2.78
N TYR A 50 -7.27 3.62 3.98
CA TYR A 50 -7.25 4.58 5.08
C TYR A 50 -7.27 3.89 6.44
N THR A 51 -6.76 4.56 7.47
CA THR A 51 -6.88 4.11 8.86
C THR A 51 -8.21 4.57 9.46
N GLN A 52 -8.97 3.68 10.07
CA GLN A 52 -10.30 4.03 10.62
C GLN A 52 -10.24 4.96 11.82
N ASP A 53 -9.13 4.96 12.56
CA ASP A 53 -8.91 5.79 13.75
C ASP A 53 -8.20 7.12 13.45
N GLY A 54 -7.90 7.39 12.18
CA GLY A 54 -7.19 8.60 11.74
C GLY A 54 -5.70 8.61 12.13
N SER A 55 -5.12 7.45 12.44
CA SER A 55 -3.69 7.31 12.70
C SER A 55 -2.84 7.44 11.42
N ASN A 56 -1.52 7.43 11.56
CA ASN A 56 -0.62 7.60 10.42
C ASN A 56 -0.64 6.36 9.51
N ILE A 57 -1.08 6.52 8.27
CA ILE A 57 -1.19 5.43 7.27
C ILE A 57 0.16 4.79 6.93
N SER A 58 1.28 5.50 7.15
CA SER A 58 2.62 4.97 6.86
C SER A 58 3.04 3.88 7.84
N GLU A 59 2.55 3.90 9.09
CA GLU A 59 2.96 2.92 10.11
C GLU A 59 2.58 1.47 9.74
N PRO A 60 1.31 1.16 9.42
CA PRO A 60 0.93 -0.21 9.06
C PRO A 60 1.44 -0.61 7.67
N LEU A 61 1.60 0.34 6.74
CA LEU A 61 1.95 0.03 5.36
C LEU A 61 3.46 -0.06 5.11
N TRP A 62 4.30 0.37 6.05
CA TRP A 62 5.75 0.38 5.87
C TRP A 62 6.34 -1.01 5.61
N GLU A 63 5.80 -2.06 6.24
CA GLU A 63 6.31 -3.43 6.08
C GLU A 63 6.17 -3.95 4.63
N TYR A 64 5.17 -3.47 3.89
CA TYR A 64 4.94 -3.86 2.50
C TYR A 64 5.83 -3.11 1.52
N THR A 65 6.70 -2.19 1.96
CA THR A 65 7.58 -1.44 1.06
C THR A 65 8.86 -2.20 0.68
N THR A 66 9.11 -3.33 1.33
CA THR A 66 10.26 -4.19 1.07
C THR A 66 9.77 -5.42 0.33
N LYS A 67 10.34 -5.69 -0.84
CA LYS A 67 9.99 -6.90 -1.59
C LYS A 67 10.31 -8.13 -0.74
N PRO A 68 9.36 -9.04 -0.49
CA PRO A 68 9.68 -10.29 0.18
C PRO A 68 10.73 -11.07 -0.64
N PRO A 69 11.61 -11.84 0.01
CA PRO A 69 12.55 -12.69 -0.70
C PRO A 69 11.79 -13.63 -1.62
N ASP A 70 12.28 -13.83 -2.85
CA ASP A 70 11.66 -14.75 -3.80
C ASP A 70 11.58 -16.14 -3.14
N GLU A 71 10.37 -16.67 -2.97
CA GLU A 71 10.19 -18.03 -2.45
C GLU A 71 10.74 -19.02 -3.48
N SER A 72 11.83 -19.69 -3.10
CA SER A 72 12.54 -20.70 -3.91
C SER A 72 11.82 -22.04 -3.98
#